data_AF-A0A5N9CCQ9-F1
#
_entry.id   AF-A0A5N9CCQ9-F1
#
_cell.length_a   1.000
_cell.length_b   1.000
_cell.length_c   1.000
_cell.angle_alpha   90.00
_cell.angle_beta   90.00
_cell.angle_gamma   90.00
#
_symmetry.space_group_name_H-M   'P 1'
#
loop_
_entity.id
_entity.type
_entity.pdbx_description
1 polymer ?
#
loop_
_entity_poly.entity_id
_entity_poly.type
_entity_poly.pdbx_seq_one_letter_code
_entity_poly.pdbx_strand_id
1 'polypeptide(L)'
;MSILTFFVGTYTTAFVRRGKKLDPPHETGSKGIYSLEFDTVSKDISIVSITENINPTFIDVTSDGTGLYSISETDRFDGIDQGVITFYKITSENKLIEVDKKGTAGSEPCHIIIHPSQKSLTVSNYGSGSVISYGIEDDGNLSGIANFFQHSGSSVNELRQQSAHAHSSTFNLLTNQLYVADLGMDKIVVYDYDSTTGILKARPELNVSLVPGAGPRHFEWHPNGSVLYVINELDCTVSVYKCHDDQKLELLQNISTLPEGFGGIISCADVHISADGKFLYASNRGHSSIVRFTVSLSGIPLSDATHFDTAGKWTRNFAISPSQDYMFVANQDTNNIVIFDRNIQDGSIVNSGIEIEIPSPVCIKFIK
;
A
#
# COMPACT_ATOMS: atom_id res chain seq x y z
N MET A 1 -15.49 -19.41 5.33
CA MET A 1 -16.61 -18.80 4.59
C MET A 1 -16.34 -18.99 3.11
N SER A 2 -17.34 -19.35 2.30
CA SER A 2 -17.15 -19.51 0.85
C SER A 2 -17.00 -18.17 0.13
N ILE A 3 -17.61 -17.12 0.67
CA ILE A 3 -17.60 -15.77 0.08
C ILE A 3 -16.48 -14.95 0.71
N LEU A 4 -15.62 -14.38 -0.13
CA LEU A 4 -14.67 -13.33 0.23
C LEU A 4 -15.26 -11.98 -0.14
N THR A 5 -15.44 -11.11 0.85
CA THR A 5 -15.85 -9.72 0.64
C THR A 5 -14.64 -8.80 0.69
N PHE A 6 -14.52 -7.90 -0.28
CA PHE A 6 -13.43 -6.95 -0.35
C PHE A 6 -13.84 -5.64 -1.02
N PHE A 7 -13.07 -4.60 -0.73
CA PHE A 7 -13.22 -3.29 -1.32
C PHE A 7 -12.04 -2.97 -2.23
N VAL A 8 -12.32 -2.17 -3.25
CA VAL A 8 -11.33 -1.73 -4.23
C VAL A 8 -11.32 -0.22 -4.32
N GLY A 9 -10.17 0.36 -3.99
CA GLY A 9 -9.83 1.75 -4.27
C GLY A 9 -9.36 1.93 -5.72
N THR A 10 -9.67 3.08 -6.31
CA THR A 10 -9.42 3.37 -7.74
C THR A 10 -8.93 4.81 -7.95
N TYR A 11 -8.35 5.07 -9.12
CA TYR A 11 -8.32 6.44 -9.65
C TYR A 11 -9.62 6.73 -10.38
N THR A 12 -10.25 7.88 -10.10
CA THR A 12 -11.33 8.45 -10.94
C THR A 12 -10.75 9.34 -12.04
N THR A 13 -9.62 9.99 -11.75
CA THR A 13 -8.78 10.69 -12.72
C THR A 13 -7.34 10.21 -12.60
N ALA A 14 -6.70 9.88 -13.71
CA ALA A 14 -5.34 9.33 -13.71
C ALA A 14 -4.35 10.22 -14.47
N PHE A 15 -3.13 10.28 -13.96
CA PHE A 15 -1.98 10.88 -14.64
C PHE A 15 -1.16 9.82 -15.34
N VAL A 16 -0.69 10.14 -16.55
CA VAL A 16 0.25 9.29 -17.29
C VAL A 16 1.58 10.03 -17.39
N ARG A 17 2.64 9.45 -16.81
CA ARG A 17 4.00 9.98 -16.94
C ARG A 17 4.76 9.22 -18.03
N ARG A 18 5.18 9.94 -19.07
CA ARG A 18 6.02 9.43 -20.18
C ARG A 18 7.38 10.11 -20.14
N GLY A 19 8.34 9.51 -19.44
CA GLY A 19 9.67 10.10 -19.21
C GLY A 19 9.57 11.41 -18.42
N LYS A 20 9.99 12.53 -19.03
CA LYS A 20 9.92 13.88 -18.42
C LYS A 20 8.55 14.55 -18.53
N LYS A 21 7.62 14.02 -19.33
CA LYS A 21 6.32 14.64 -19.58
C LYS A 21 5.25 13.99 -18.70
N LEU A 22 4.48 14.82 -17.99
CA LEU A 22 3.23 14.44 -17.35
C LEU A 22 2.09 14.85 -18.28
N ASP A 23 1.34 13.88 -18.81
CA ASP A 23 0.13 14.18 -19.57
C ASP A 23 -0.96 14.71 -18.61
N PRO A 24 -1.87 15.58 -19.08
CA PRO A 24 -2.96 16.09 -18.24
C PRO A 24 -3.81 14.93 -17.69
N PRO A 25 -4.42 15.10 -16.51
CA PRO A 25 -5.29 14.08 -15.95
C PRO A 25 -6.46 13.81 -16.90
N HIS A 26 -6.83 12.54 -16.99
CA HIS A 26 -7.97 12.08 -17.77
C HIS A 26 -8.89 11.23 -16.91
N GLU A 27 -10.18 11.29 -17.19
CA GLU A 27 -11.19 10.43 -16.55
C GLU A 27 -10.90 8.97 -16.89
N THR A 28 -10.89 8.11 -15.87
CA THR A 28 -10.66 6.67 -16.02
C THR A 28 -11.95 5.90 -16.29
N GLY A 29 -13.11 6.51 -16.02
CA GLY A 29 -14.42 5.86 -15.98
C GLY A 29 -14.77 5.25 -14.63
N SER A 30 -13.86 5.28 -13.65
CA SER A 30 -14.17 4.89 -12.28
C SER A 30 -15.12 5.90 -11.62
N LYS A 31 -15.97 5.40 -10.72
CA LYS A 31 -16.81 6.26 -9.87
C LYS A 31 -16.27 6.43 -8.45
N GLY A 32 -15.33 5.61 -8.00
CA GLY A 32 -14.81 5.67 -6.63
C GLY A 32 -14.47 4.29 -6.06
N ILE A 33 -15.08 3.93 -4.93
CA ILE A 33 -14.81 2.69 -4.22
C ILE A 33 -15.79 1.61 -4.66
N TYR A 34 -15.29 0.43 -5.00
CA TYR A 34 -16.10 -0.73 -5.39
C TYR A 34 -16.13 -1.73 -4.24
N SER A 35 -17.31 -2.25 -3.90
CA SER A 35 -17.49 -3.39 -3.00
C SER A 35 -17.76 -4.63 -3.83
N LEU A 36 -17.03 -5.71 -3.56
CA LEU A 36 -17.08 -6.94 -4.34
C LEU A 36 -17.20 -8.17 -3.43
N GLU A 37 -17.79 -9.20 -4.02
CA GLU A 37 -17.85 -10.54 -3.44
C GLU A 37 -17.30 -11.57 -4.43
N PHE A 38 -16.51 -12.49 -3.92
CA PHE A 38 -16.02 -13.66 -4.66
C PHE A 38 -16.41 -14.95 -3.95
N ASP A 39 -17.21 -15.78 -4.59
CA ASP A 39 -17.55 -17.11 -4.11
C ASP A 39 -16.47 -18.11 -4.54
N THR A 40 -15.71 -18.60 -3.56
CA THR A 40 -14.60 -19.55 -3.77
C THR A 40 -15.05 -20.93 -4.25
N VAL A 41 -16.34 -21.28 -4.11
CA VAL A 41 -16.94 -22.55 -4.53
C VAL A 41 -17.46 -22.44 -5.96
N SER A 42 -18.32 -21.46 -6.26
CA SER A 42 -18.86 -21.30 -7.62
C SER A 42 -17.89 -20.62 -8.57
N LYS A 43 -16.86 -19.95 -8.04
CA LYS A 43 -15.89 -19.12 -8.75
C LYS A 43 -16.48 -17.86 -9.38
N ASP A 44 -17.66 -17.45 -8.91
CA ASP A 44 -18.30 -16.21 -9.34
C ASP A 44 -17.73 -15.01 -8.58
N ILE A 45 -17.46 -13.93 -9.31
CA ILE A 45 -17.08 -12.62 -8.78
C ILE A 45 -18.11 -11.58 -9.22
N SER A 46 -18.52 -10.69 -8.32
CA SER A 46 -19.51 -9.67 -8.64
C SER A 46 -19.28 -8.36 -7.89
N ILE A 47 -19.74 -7.25 -8.48
CA ILE A 47 -19.79 -5.94 -7.84
C ILE A 47 -21.09 -5.87 -7.04
N VAL A 48 -20.98 -5.70 -5.73
CA VAL A 48 -22.11 -5.54 -4.81
C VAL A 48 -22.61 -4.09 -4.81
N SER A 49 -21.69 -3.14 -4.71
CA SER A 49 -22.01 -1.71 -4.72
C SER A 49 -20.84 -0.85 -5.17
N ILE A 50 -21.16 0.39 -5.52
CA ILE A 50 -20.20 1.42 -5.92
C ILE A 50 -20.50 2.67 -5.11
N THR A 51 -19.48 3.23 -4.47
CA THR A 51 -19.57 4.46 -3.68
C THR A 51 -18.78 5.55 -4.36
N GLU A 52 -19.45 6.68 -4.65
CA GLU A 52 -18.82 7.81 -5.32
C GLU A 52 -17.80 8.49 -4.41
N ASN A 53 -16.56 8.62 -4.89
CA ASN A 53 -15.50 9.37 -4.25
C ASN A 53 -14.42 9.69 -5.29
N ILE A 54 -13.72 10.82 -5.13
CA ILE A 54 -12.65 11.24 -6.04
C ILE A 54 -11.35 10.57 -5.62
N ASN A 55 -10.70 9.90 -6.57
CA ASN A 55 -9.40 9.23 -6.41
C ASN A 55 -9.23 8.50 -5.06
N PRO A 56 -10.13 7.57 -4.67
CA PRO A 56 -9.96 6.80 -3.45
C PRO A 56 -8.87 5.72 -3.63
N THR A 57 -7.62 6.14 -3.79
CA THR A 57 -6.53 5.29 -4.29
C THR A 57 -5.92 4.38 -3.23
N PHE A 58 -6.23 4.60 -1.96
CA PHE A 58 -5.88 3.71 -0.86
C PHE A 58 -6.96 3.69 0.21
N ILE A 59 -7.23 2.50 0.74
CA ILE A 59 -8.27 2.24 1.73
C ILE A 59 -7.72 1.33 2.83
N ASP A 60 -8.32 1.36 4.00
CA ASP A 60 -8.10 0.37 5.06
C ASP A 60 -9.40 0.10 5.83
N VAL A 61 -9.56 -1.13 6.34
CA VAL A 61 -10.81 -1.63 6.92
C VAL A 61 -10.59 -1.92 8.40
N THR A 62 -11.57 -1.56 9.24
CA THR A 62 -11.50 -1.85 10.68
C THR A 62 -11.47 -3.35 10.93
N SER A 63 -10.83 -3.78 12.01
CA SER A 63 -10.63 -5.20 12.30
C SER A 63 -11.92 -5.99 12.53
N ASP A 64 -13.00 -5.31 12.88
CA ASP A 64 -14.34 -5.88 13.07
C ASP A 64 -15.18 -5.91 11.78
N GLY A 65 -14.65 -5.35 10.68
CA GLY A 65 -15.31 -5.31 9.38
C GLY A 65 -16.48 -4.32 9.28
N THR A 66 -16.65 -3.40 10.24
CA THR A 66 -17.80 -2.48 10.28
C THR A 66 -17.51 -1.09 9.75
N GLY A 67 -16.23 -0.75 9.52
CA GLY A 67 -15.79 0.56 9.08
C GLY A 67 -14.70 0.50 8.01
N LEU A 68 -14.63 1.54 7.18
CA LEU A 68 -13.60 1.72 6.16
C LEU A 68 -13.12 3.18 6.17
N TYR A 69 -11.81 3.37 6.14
CA TYR A 69 -11.21 4.68 5.87
C TYR A 69 -10.62 4.71 4.47
N SER A 70 -10.90 5.77 3.74
CA SER A 70 -10.35 6.02 2.40
C SER A 70 -9.61 7.34 2.40
N ILE A 71 -8.45 7.40 1.74
CA ILE A 71 -7.93 8.69 1.31
C ILE A 71 -8.59 9.12 0.00
N SER A 72 -8.54 10.41 -0.33
CA SER A 72 -8.76 10.92 -1.68
C SER A 72 -7.46 11.58 -2.15
N GLU A 73 -6.82 11.01 -3.17
CA GLU A 73 -5.56 11.51 -3.72
C GLU A 73 -5.83 12.78 -4.55
N THR A 74 -5.93 13.90 -3.84
CA THR A 74 -6.17 15.25 -4.36
C THR A 74 -5.24 16.25 -3.67
N ASP A 75 -5.01 17.39 -4.31
CA ASP A 75 -4.26 18.52 -3.77
C ASP A 75 -5.18 19.64 -3.25
N ARG A 76 -6.50 19.54 -3.48
CA ARG A 76 -7.47 20.57 -3.10
C ARG A 76 -8.70 19.96 -2.41
N PHE A 77 -9.04 20.50 -1.24
CA PHE A 77 -10.27 20.17 -0.52
C PHE A 77 -10.76 21.36 0.31
N ASP A 78 -12.07 21.63 0.26
CA ASP A 78 -12.74 22.73 0.96
C ASP A 78 -12.07 24.10 0.73
N GLY A 79 -11.63 24.34 -0.50
CA GLY A 79 -10.94 25.58 -0.87
C GLY A 79 -9.52 25.73 -0.33
N ILE A 80 -8.94 24.70 0.30
CA ILE A 80 -7.60 24.66 0.88
C ILE A 80 -6.73 23.63 0.14
N ASP A 81 -5.41 23.87 0.07
CA ASP A 81 -4.45 22.95 -0.53
C ASP A 81 -4.16 21.78 0.43
N GLN A 82 -4.96 20.72 0.30
CA GLN A 82 -4.84 19.49 1.08
C GLN A 82 -5.62 18.34 0.43
N GLY A 83 -5.21 17.11 0.75
CA GLY A 83 -5.96 15.90 0.48
C GLY A 83 -7.03 15.64 1.52
N VAL A 84 -7.68 14.48 1.40
CA VAL A 84 -8.85 14.12 2.22
C VAL A 84 -8.72 12.71 2.76
N ILE A 85 -9.24 12.51 3.96
CA ILE A 85 -9.60 11.22 4.52
C ILE A 85 -11.12 11.19 4.73
N THR A 86 -11.76 10.10 4.35
CA THR A 86 -13.20 9.86 4.54
C THR A 86 -13.40 8.57 5.31
N PHE A 87 -14.24 8.61 6.35
CA PHE A 87 -14.69 7.44 7.09
C PHE A 87 -16.07 7.01 6.61
N TYR A 88 -16.22 5.71 6.38
CA TYR A 88 -17.45 5.06 5.99
C TYR A 88 -17.83 3.98 6.99
N LYS A 89 -19.12 3.86 7.30
CA LYS A 89 -19.69 2.65 7.90
C LYS A 89 -20.02 1.63 6.81
N ILE A 90 -19.71 0.37 7.07
CA ILE A 90 -20.05 -0.76 6.21
C ILE A 90 -21.40 -1.32 6.67
N THR A 91 -22.39 -1.38 5.77
CA THR A 91 -23.70 -1.99 6.08
C THR A 91 -23.65 -3.50 6.03
N SER A 92 -24.69 -4.17 6.52
CA SER A 92 -24.88 -5.63 6.40
C SER A 92 -24.90 -6.14 4.96
N GLU A 93 -25.18 -5.26 3.99
CA GLU A 93 -25.17 -5.54 2.55
C GLU A 93 -23.87 -5.09 1.87
N ASN A 94 -22.80 -4.88 2.65
CA ASN A 94 -21.47 -4.47 2.18
C ASN A 94 -21.47 -3.16 1.38
N LYS A 95 -22.36 -2.22 1.73
CA LYS A 95 -22.40 -0.86 1.17
C LYS A 95 -21.69 0.11 2.09
N LEU A 96 -21.12 1.18 1.53
CA LEU A 96 -20.47 2.24 2.30
C LEU A 96 -21.41 3.43 2.49
N ILE A 97 -21.57 3.85 3.75
CA ILE A 97 -22.27 5.08 4.14
C ILE A 97 -21.23 6.06 4.67
N GLU A 98 -21.08 7.22 4.03
CA GLU A 98 -20.16 8.27 4.48
C GLU A 98 -20.61 8.82 5.85
N VAL A 99 -19.66 8.91 6.80
CA VAL A 99 -19.93 9.37 8.18
C VAL A 99 -19.09 10.59 8.54
N ASP A 100 -17.79 10.57 8.24
CA ASP A 100 -16.86 11.65 8.57
C ASP A 100 -15.94 11.95 7.40
N LYS A 101 -15.45 13.18 7.31
CA LYS A 101 -14.51 13.61 6.28
C LYS A 101 -13.62 14.73 6.82
N LYS A 102 -12.30 14.58 6.68
CA LYS A 102 -11.31 15.54 7.16
C LYS A 102 -10.19 15.76 6.16
N GLY A 103 -9.57 16.94 6.21
CA GLY A 103 -8.39 17.25 5.39
C GLY A 103 -7.11 16.70 6.00
N THR A 104 -6.15 16.30 5.16
CA THR A 104 -4.88 15.66 5.55
C THR A 104 -3.73 16.63 5.83
N ALA A 105 -4.00 17.95 5.77
CA ALA A 105 -3.03 19.03 5.95
C ALA A 105 -1.77 18.97 5.04
N GLY A 106 -1.79 18.09 4.04
CA GLY A 106 -0.79 17.93 2.99
C GLY A 106 -1.48 17.45 1.71
N SER A 107 -0.78 17.45 0.58
CA SER A 107 -1.38 17.17 -0.73
C SER A 107 -1.12 15.73 -1.20
N GLU A 108 -2.04 15.23 -2.03
CA GLU A 108 -1.96 13.92 -2.69
C GLU A 108 -1.67 12.76 -1.70
N PRO A 109 -2.54 12.52 -0.70
CA PRO A 109 -2.43 11.36 0.17
C PRO A 109 -2.50 10.08 -0.67
N CYS A 110 -1.60 9.14 -0.38
CA CYS A 110 -1.43 7.94 -1.21
C CYS A 110 -1.40 6.63 -0.42
N HIS A 111 -1.43 6.72 0.92
CA HIS A 111 -1.44 5.55 1.80
C HIS A 111 -2.10 5.90 3.14
N ILE A 112 -2.88 4.94 3.66
CA ILE A 112 -3.50 4.99 4.97
C ILE A 112 -3.36 3.63 5.64
N ILE A 113 -3.09 3.64 6.95
CA ILE A 113 -3.04 2.41 7.76
C ILE A 113 -3.64 2.68 9.14
N ILE A 114 -4.58 1.82 9.55
CA ILE A 114 -5.18 1.81 10.88
C ILE A 114 -4.23 1.09 11.82
N HIS A 115 -3.95 1.68 12.98
CA HIS A 115 -3.18 0.99 14.00
C HIS A 115 -3.97 -0.23 14.52
N PRO A 116 -3.33 -1.39 14.80
CA PRO A 116 -4.03 -2.58 15.29
C PRO A 116 -4.86 -2.39 16.58
N SER A 117 -4.59 -1.36 17.40
CA SER A 117 -5.45 -0.99 18.55
C SER A 117 -6.83 -0.45 18.15
N GLN A 118 -7.04 -0.10 16.88
CA GLN A 118 -8.24 0.56 16.34
C GLN A 118 -8.53 1.94 16.95
N LYS A 119 -7.56 2.55 17.64
CA LYS A 119 -7.71 3.87 18.29
C LYS A 119 -7.03 5.01 17.54
N SER A 120 -6.30 4.71 16.48
CA SER A 120 -5.64 5.72 15.68
C SER A 120 -5.28 5.18 14.29
N LEU A 121 -4.99 6.08 13.36
CA LEU A 121 -4.47 5.76 12.03
C LEU A 121 -3.42 6.78 11.58
N THR A 122 -2.70 6.45 10.52
CA THR A 122 -1.73 7.36 9.88
C THR A 122 -1.99 7.47 8.38
N VAL A 123 -1.72 8.65 7.82
CA VAL A 123 -1.81 8.95 6.39
C VAL A 123 -0.47 9.50 5.90
N SER A 124 -0.03 9.05 4.73
CA SER A 124 1.16 9.58 4.04
C SER A 124 0.73 10.44 2.84
N ASN A 125 1.16 11.70 2.83
CA ASN A 125 0.92 12.68 1.78
C ASN A 125 2.11 12.69 0.80
N TYR A 126 1.91 12.14 -0.41
CA TYR A 126 2.97 12.02 -1.41
C TYR A 126 3.38 13.38 -1.96
N GLY A 127 2.40 14.19 -2.38
CA GLY A 127 2.62 15.45 -3.09
C GLY A 127 3.37 16.46 -2.24
N SER A 128 3.01 16.58 -0.96
CA SER A 128 3.67 17.48 -0.02
C SER A 128 4.85 16.88 0.72
N GLY A 129 5.01 15.55 0.71
CA GLY A 129 6.05 14.87 1.49
C GLY A 129 5.83 15.03 3.00
N SER A 130 4.68 14.58 3.51
CA SER A 130 4.35 14.70 4.93
C SER A 130 3.60 13.49 5.47
N VAL A 131 3.60 13.33 6.79
CA VAL A 131 2.82 12.30 7.49
C VAL A 131 1.96 12.94 8.55
N ILE A 132 0.74 12.42 8.69
CA ILE A 132 -0.26 12.90 9.64
C ILE A 132 -0.88 11.70 10.38
N SER A 133 -1.17 11.88 11.67
CA SER A 133 -1.91 10.90 12.47
C SER A 133 -3.22 11.47 12.99
N TYR A 134 -4.22 10.59 13.11
CA TYR A 134 -5.51 10.87 13.71
C TYR A 134 -5.79 9.85 14.81
N GLY A 135 -6.48 10.27 15.86
CA GLY A 135 -7.17 9.33 16.74
C GLY A 135 -8.52 8.93 16.15
N ILE A 136 -9.05 7.80 16.61
CA ILE A 136 -10.33 7.22 16.22
C ILE A 136 -11.22 7.17 17.46
N GLU A 137 -12.39 7.79 17.37
CA GLU A 137 -13.43 7.77 18.40
C GLU A 137 -14.16 6.42 18.41
N ASP A 138 -14.90 6.14 19.49
CA ASP A 138 -15.60 4.85 19.66
C ASP A 138 -16.67 4.57 18.58
N ASP A 139 -17.17 5.60 17.90
CA ASP A 139 -18.12 5.47 16.78
C ASP A 139 -17.46 5.47 15.39
N GLY A 140 -16.12 5.49 15.37
CA GLY A 140 -15.27 5.50 14.18
C GLY A 140 -14.96 6.88 13.61
N ASN A 141 -15.56 7.96 14.13
CA ASN A 141 -15.20 9.30 13.70
C ASN A 141 -13.74 9.62 14.02
N LEU A 142 -13.14 10.56 13.30
CA LEU A 142 -11.76 10.98 13.54
C LEU A 142 -11.74 12.00 14.69
N SER A 143 -10.91 11.79 15.71
CA SER A 143 -10.85 12.68 16.90
C SER A 143 -10.10 14.01 16.67
N GLY A 144 -9.65 14.26 15.43
CA GLY A 144 -8.82 15.42 15.04
C GLY A 144 -7.37 15.04 14.77
N ILE A 145 -6.54 16.01 14.38
CA ILE A 145 -5.13 15.78 14.05
C ILE A 145 -4.36 15.57 15.36
N ALA A 146 -3.77 14.40 15.56
CA ALA A 146 -2.89 14.12 16.69
C ALA A 146 -1.48 14.71 16.45
N ASN A 147 -0.91 14.45 15.27
CA ASN A 147 0.35 15.07 14.83
C ASN A 147 0.41 15.26 13.33
N PHE A 148 1.22 16.23 12.89
CA PHE A 148 1.61 16.44 11.50
C PHE A 148 3.12 16.66 11.42
N PHE A 149 3.79 15.97 10.53
CA PHE A 149 5.22 16.08 10.28
C PHE A 149 5.48 16.36 8.81
N GLN A 150 6.03 17.54 8.53
CA GLN A 150 6.57 17.89 7.22
C GLN A 150 7.97 17.29 7.07
N HIS A 151 8.16 16.45 6.06
CA HIS A 151 9.51 16.02 5.68
C HIS A 151 10.15 17.03 4.73
N SER A 152 11.48 17.08 4.72
CA SER A 152 12.23 17.91 3.77
C SER A 152 13.54 17.22 3.42
N GLY A 153 13.89 17.31 2.13
CA GLY A 153 15.04 16.62 1.57
C GLY A 153 14.82 16.34 0.08
N SER A 154 15.81 15.74 -0.54
CA SER A 154 15.82 15.35 -1.95
C SER A 154 16.83 14.22 -2.12
N SER A 155 16.89 13.65 -3.31
CA SER A 155 17.92 12.69 -3.71
C SER A 155 18.24 12.81 -5.21
N VAL A 156 18.90 11.80 -5.77
CA VAL A 156 19.60 11.85 -7.06
C VAL A 156 18.68 11.78 -8.27
N ASN A 157 17.45 11.27 -8.15
CA ASN A 157 16.53 11.24 -9.28
C ASN A 157 15.93 12.63 -9.56
N GLU A 158 16.47 13.30 -10.57
CA GLU A 158 16.09 14.66 -10.98
C GLU A 158 14.61 14.86 -11.31
N LEU A 159 13.80 13.81 -11.46
CA LEU A 159 12.38 13.91 -11.84
C LEU A 159 11.41 13.46 -10.76
N ARG A 160 11.88 12.70 -9.77
CA ARG A 160 11.05 12.01 -8.78
C ARG A 160 11.54 12.22 -7.34
N GLN A 161 12.69 12.83 -7.14
CA GLN A 161 13.34 13.03 -5.84
C GLN A 161 13.83 14.47 -5.66
N GLN A 162 13.15 15.45 -6.26
CA GLN A 162 13.48 16.88 -6.08
C GLN A 162 13.06 17.42 -4.70
N SER A 163 12.13 16.73 -4.05
CA SER A 163 11.57 17.03 -2.74
C SER A 163 11.22 15.73 -2.01
N ALA A 164 10.80 15.83 -0.74
CA ALA A 164 10.25 14.72 0.00
C ALA A 164 8.94 14.20 -0.60
N HIS A 165 8.73 12.90 -0.52
CA HIS A 165 7.54 12.19 -0.99
C HIS A 165 7.26 10.98 -0.08
N ALA A 166 6.66 11.23 1.09
CA ALA A 166 6.21 10.18 2.00
C ALA A 166 5.16 9.31 1.29
N HIS A 167 5.48 8.04 1.07
CA HIS A 167 4.66 7.16 0.25
C HIS A 167 3.87 6.14 1.08
N SER A 168 4.42 5.62 2.17
CA SER A 168 3.66 4.74 3.07
C SER A 168 4.24 4.72 4.47
N SER A 169 3.49 4.13 5.38
CA SER A 169 3.89 3.92 6.75
C SER A 169 3.53 2.51 7.23
N THR A 170 4.29 1.98 8.18
CA THR A 170 4.01 0.70 8.85
C THR A 170 4.36 0.78 10.33
N PHE A 171 3.62 0.02 11.14
CA PHE A 171 3.85 -0.06 12.59
C PHE A 171 4.70 -1.28 12.92
N ASN A 172 5.67 -1.11 13.81
CA ASN A 172 6.28 -2.21 14.55
C ASN A 172 5.66 -2.24 15.95
N LEU A 173 4.85 -3.27 16.22
CA LEU A 173 4.15 -3.41 17.50
C LEU A 173 5.04 -3.88 18.64
N LEU A 174 6.21 -4.48 18.34
CA LEU A 174 7.17 -4.90 19.36
C LEU A 174 7.93 -3.70 19.92
N THR A 175 8.21 -2.70 19.08
CA THR A 175 8.97 -1.51 19.47
C THR A 175 8.11 -0.26 19.68
N ASN A 176 6.80 -0.34 19.39
CA ASN A 176 5.88 0.81 19.38
C ASN A 176 6.38 1.96 18.50
N GLN A 177 6.78 1.62 17.27
CA GLN A 177 7.32 2.58 16.32
C GLN A 177 6.53 2.62 15.02
N LEU A 178 6.48 3.80 14.42
CA LEU A 178 6.03 4.02 13.05
C LEU A 178 7.24 4.23 12.15
N TYR A 179 7.30 3.48 11.06
CA TYR A 179 8.29 3.62 10.00
C TYR A 179 7.62 4.22 8.78
N VAL A 180 8.22 5.24 8.17
CA VAL A 180 7.69 5.94 7.00
C VAL A 180 8.69 5.84 5.85
N ALA A 181 8.24 5.37 4.70
CA ALA A 181 9.02 5.33 3.46
C ALA A 181 8.89 6.69 2.79
N ASP A 182 9.99 7.42 2.69
CA ASP A 182 10.05 8.65 1.91
C ASP A 182 10.83 8.42 0.62
N LEU A 183 10.08 8.27 -0.47
CA LEU A 183 10.61 8.03 -1.81
C LEU A 183 11.54 9.16 -2.24
N GLY A 184 11.16 10.39 -1.94
CA GLY A 184 11.83 11.60 -2.37
C GLY A 184 13.21 11.82 -1.73
N MET A 185 13.43 11.22 -0.56
CA MET A 185 14.62 11.42 0.26
C MET A 185 15.52 10.19 0.36
N ASP A 186 15.15 9.06 -0.26
CA ASP A 186 15.77 7.75 -0.02
C ASP A 186 15.92 7.44 1.47
N LYS A 187 14.82 7.57 2.22
CA LYS A 187 14.88 7.47 3.68
C LYS A 187 13.71 6.68 4.26
N ILE A 188 14.02 5.89 5.28
CA ILE A 188 13.04 5.42 6.26
C ILE A 188 13.09 6.38 7.44
N VAL A 189 11.99 7.09 7.69
CA VAL A 189 11.84 8.02 8.81
C VAL A 189 11.12 7.30 9.95
N VAL A 190 11.67 7.39 11.17
CA VAL A 190 11.18 6.64 12.32
C VAL A 190 10.58 7.58 13.37
N TYR A 191 9.44 7.17 13.92
CA TYR A 191 8.76 7.82 15.03
C TYR A 191 8.48 6.79 16.13
N ASP A 192 8.62 7.20 17.40
CA ASP A 192 7.91 6.51 18.47
C ASP A 192 6.42 6.81 18.32
N TYR A 193 5.59 5.83 18.66
CA TYR A 193 4.15 5.90 18.51
C TYR A 193 3.43 5.47 19.80
N ASP A 194 2.48 6.30 20.25
CA ASP A 194 1.56 5.97 21.33
C ASP A 194 0.25 5.44 20.77
N SER A 195 0.01 4.15 20.96
CA SER A 195 -1.18 3.43 20.46
C SER A 195 -2.51 3.83 21.10
N THR A 196 -2.49 4.54 22.21
CA THR A 196 -3.70 5.03 22.89
C THR A 196 -4.08 6.42 22.40
N THR A 197 -3.09 7.30 22.21
CA THR A 197 -3.34 8.71 21.86
C THR A 197 -3.16 9.02 20.38
N GLY A 198 -2.50 8.14 19.62
CA GLY A 198 -2.09 8.40 18.24
C GLY A 198 -0.90 9.36 18.14
N ILE A 199 -0.25 9.70 19.26
CA ILE A 199 0.85 10.66 19.30
C ILE A 199 2.11 10.03 18.70
N LEU A 200 2.78 10.80 17.84
CA LEU A 200 4.03 10.48 17.19
C LEU A 200 5.16 11.39 17.72
N LYS A 201 6.33 10.80 17.95
CA LYS A 201 7.55 11.54 18.35
C LYS A 201 8.71 11.13 17.46
N ALA A 202 9.30 12.09 16.75
CA ALA A 202 10.40 11.83 15.82
C ALA A 202 11.64 11.22 16.52
N ARG A 203 12.25 10.22 15.86
CA ARG A 203 13.48 9.53 16.28
C ARG A 203 14.56 9.63 15.19
N PRO A 204 15.08 10.84 14.93
CA PRO A 204 16.00 11.07 13.81
C PRO A 204 17.28 10.21 13.87
N GLU A 205 17.71 9.78 15.06
CA GLU A 205 18.84 8.88 15.26
C GLU A 205 18.58 7.43 14.81
N LEU A 206 17.32 7.06 14.58
CA LEU A 206 16.92 5.75 14.04
C LEU A 206 16.59 5.80 12.55
N ASN A 207 16.58 6.99 11.94
CA ASN A 207 16.34 7.12 10.51
C ASN A 207 17.40 6.37 9.71
N VAL A 208 16.98 5.72 8.62
CA VAL A 208 17.88 4.96 7.74
C VAL A 208 17.90 5.58 6.35
N SER A 209 19.09 5.87 5.85
CA SER A 209 19.28 6.27 4.46
C SER A 209 19.46 5.04 3.58
N LEU A 210 18.79 5.02 2.44
CA LEU A 210 18.86 3.96 1.44
C LEU A 210 19.88 4.31 0.36
N VAL A 211 20.10 3.37 -0.56
CA VAL A 211 20.90 3.61 -1.75
C VAL A 211 20.32 4.82 -2.50
N PRO A 212 21.13 5.83 -2.87
CA PRO A 212 20.64 6.97 -3.62
C PRO A 212 19.99 6.54 -4.94
N GLY A 213 18.73 6.94 -5.15
CA GLY A 213 17.92 6.59 -6.29
C GLY A 213 17.04 5.35 -6.10
N ALA A 214 16.99 4.75 -4.90
CA ALA A 214 16.17 3.57 -4.63
C ALA A 214 14.67 3.90 -4.59
N GLY A 215 14.30 4.97 -3.89
CA GLY A 215 12.93 5.43 -3.71
C GLY A 215 12.08 4.45 -2.90
N PRO A 216 12.28 4.31 -1.57
CA PRO A 216 11.48 3.41 -0.75
C PRO A 216 9.99 3.75 -0.88
N ARG A 217 9.16 2.72 -1.02
CA ARG A 217 7.74 2.87 -1.34
C ARG A 217 6.83 2.25 -0.29
N HIS A 218 6.77 0.91 -0.22
CA HIS A 218 5.92 0.14 0.71
C HIS A 218 6.77 -0.76 1.61
N PHE A 219 6.15 -1.27 2.68
CA PHE A 219 6.78 -2.13 3.68
C PHE A 219 6.01 -3.42 3.85
N GLU A 220 6.71 -4.46 4.30
CA GLU A 220 6.10 -5.63 4.90
C GLU A 220 6.97 -6.14 6.05
N TRP A 221 6.36 -6.47 7.19
CA TRP A 221 7.08 -7.12 8.29
C TRP A 221 7.01 -8.63 8.13
N HIS A 222 8.13 -9.33 8.32
CA HIS A 222 8.06 -10.76 8.53
C HIS A 222 7.23 -11.07 9.80
N PRO A 223 6.41 -12.14 9.83
CA PRO A 223 5.58 -12.48 10.99
C PRO A 223 6.34 -12.66 12.32
N ASN A 224 7.67 -12.81 12.28
CA ASN A 224 8.50 -12.83 13.50
C ASN A 224 8.72 -11.43 14.13
N GLY A 225 8.32 -10.35 13.46
CA GLY A 225 8.41 -8.96 13.94
C GLY A 225 9.80 -8.32 13.92
N SER A 226 10.83 -9.04 13.45
CA SER A 226 12.24 -8.60 13.51
C SER A 226 12.88 -8.36 12.15
N VAL A 227 12.22 -8.73 11.05
CA VAL A 227 12.70 -8.51 9.68
C VAL A 227 11.71 -7.61 8.94
N LEU A 228 12.22 -6.54 8.34
CA LEU A 228 11.45 -5.57 7.56
C LEU A 228 11.88 -5.65 6.10
N TYR A 229 10.91 -5.85 5.21
CA TYR A 229 11.10 -5.76 3.76
C TYR A 229 10.64 -4.40 3.29
N VAL A 230 11.45 -3.73 2.48
CA VAL A 230 11.16 -2.40 1.92
C VAL A 230 11.27 -2.50 0.42
N ILE A 231 10.17 -2.30 -0.29
CA ILE A 231 10.18 -2.26 -1.75
C ILE A 231 10.55 -0.86 -2.24
N ASN A 232 11.50 -0.78 -3.17
CA ASN A 232 12.12 0.46 -3.66
C ASN A 232 11.70 0.72 -5.11
N GLU A 233 10.84 1.72 -5.31
CA GLU A 233 10.16 2.00 -6.57
C GLU A 233 11.10 2.24 -7.74
N LEU A 234 12.14 3.05 -7.52
CA LEU A 234 12.89 3.71 -8.58
C LEU A 234 14.05 2.84 -9.11
N ASP A 235 14.50 1.86 -8.34
CA ASP A 235 15.54 0.90 -8.74
C ASP A 235 15.04 -0.55 -8.83
N CYS A 236 13.76 -0.81 -8.54
CA CYS A 236 13.15 -2.14 -8.55
C CYS A 236 13.92 -3.15 -7.68
N THR A 237 14.07 -2.81 -6.41
CA THR A 237 14.70 -3.69 -5.41
C THR A 237 13.81 -3.89 -4.18
N VAL A 238 14.12 -4.94 -3.41
CA VAL A 238 13.68 -5.11 -2.03
C VAL A 238 14.90 -5.04 -1.13
N SER A 239 14.92 -4.05 -0.24
CA SER A 239 15.86 -3.97 0.87
C SER A 239 15.33 -4.78 2.05
N VAL A 240 16.15 -5.67 2.59
CA VAL A 240 15.82 -6.51 3.75
C VAL A 240 16.62 -6.03 4.96
N TYR A 241 15.90 -5.59 5.98
CA TYR A 241 16.48 -5.10 7.22
C TYR A 241 16.21 -6.04 8.37
N LYS A 242 17.19 -6.21 9.25
CA LYS A 242 16.98 -6.75 10.59
C LYS A 242 16.81 -5.61 11.59
N CYS A 243 15.74 -5.65 12.38
CA CYS A 243 15.55 -4.77 13.52
C CYS A 243 16.21 -5.40 14.75
N HIS A 244 17.15 -4.69 15.36
CA HIS A 244 17.86 -5.13 16.57
C HIS A 244 17.16 -4.65 17.84
N ASP A 245 17.58 -5.17 18.99
CA ASP A 245 17.02 -4.80 20.30
C ASP A 245 17.17 -3.31 20.63
N ASP A 246 18.18 -2.65 20.05
CA ASP A 246 18.38 -1.19 20.14
C ASP A 246 17.54 -0.38 19.14
N GLN A 247 16.59 -1.05 18.47
CA GLN A 247 15.64 -0.50 17.48
C GLN A 247 16.28 -0.04 16.17
N LYS A 248 17.57 -0.28 15.97
CA LYS A 248 18.22 0.06 14.69
C LYS A 248 17.90 -0.98 13.64
N LEU A 249 17.67 -0.50 12.42
CA LEU A 249 17.58 -1.34 11.23
C LEU A 249 18.96 -1.50 10.60
N GLU A 250 19.41 -2.75 10.47
CA GLU A 250 20.61 -3.14 9.72
C GLU A 250 20.22 -3.66 8.35
N LEU A 251 20.74 -3.05 7.28
CA LEU A 251 20.57 -3.57 5.92
C LEU A 251 21.41 -4.84 5.76
N LEU A 252 20.74 -5.96 5.47
CA LEU A 252 21.40 -7.26 5.31
C LEU A 252 21.34 -7.80 3.88
N GLN A 253 20.37 -7.36 3.09
CA GLN A 253 20.24 -7.75 1.70
C GLN A 253 19.57 -6.63 0.89
N ASN A 254 20.00 -6.45 -0.34
CA ASN A 254 19.26 -5.70 -1.36
C ASN A 254 19.18 -6.58 -2.60
N ILE A 255 17.97 -6.87 -3.08
CA ILE A 255 17.75 -7.83 -4.18
C ILE A 255 16.82 -7.24 -5.23
N SER A 256 17.12 -7.46 -6.52
CA SER A 256 16.26 -6.97 -7.59
C SER A 256 14.94 -7.73 -7.66
N THR A 257 13.86 -7.01 -7.95
CA THR A 257 12.54 -7.57 -8.25
C THR A 257 12.36 -7.94 -9.72
N LEU A 258 13.31 -7.59 -10.58
CA LEU A 258 13.22 -7.79 -12.04
C LEU A 258 14.04 -9.01 -12.50
N PRO A 259 13.70 -9.62 -13.64
CA PRO A 259 14.57 -10.60 -14.29
C PRO A 259 15.91 -9.97 -14.69
N GLU A 260 16.97 -10.77 -14.68
CA GLU A 260 18.28 -10.34 -15.17
C GLU A 260 18.19 -9.86 -16.63
N GLY A 261 18.81 -8.71 -16.92
CA GLY A 261 18.84 -8.14 -18.27
C GLY A 261 17.53 -7.46 -18.72
N PHE A 262 16.53 -7.28 -17.85
CA PHE A 262 15.33 -6.54 -18.21
C PHE A 262 15.66 -5.08 -18.59
N GLY A 263 15.37 -4.71 -19.83
CA GLY A 263 15.65 -3.38 -20.40
C GLY A 263 14.42 -2.47 -20.54
N GLY A 264 13.32 -2.78 -19.85
CA GLY A 264 12.07 -2.01 -19.92
C GLY A 264 11.97 -0.91 -18.87
N ILE A 265 10.73 -0.50 -18.56
CA ILE A 265 10.45 0.55 -17.57
C ILE A 265 10.74 0.02 -16.16
N ILE A 266 11.62 0.70 -15.42
CA ILE A 266 11.96 0.40 -14.03
C ILE A 266 10.95 1.09 -13.11
N SER A 267 10.01 0.30 -12.58
CA SER A 267 9.06 0.75 -11.57
C SER A 267 8.38 -0.44 -10.89
N CYS A 268 8.61 -0.63 -9.58
CA CYS A 268 7.89 -1.60 -8.76
C CYS A 268 6.95 -0.89 -7.78
N ALA A 269 5.97 -1.59 -7.19
CA ALA A 269 4.93 -0.95 -6.40
C ALA A 269 4.72 -1.59 -5.03
N ASP A 270 4.11 -2.76 -4.99
CA ASP A 270 3.56 -3.30 -3.75
C ASP A 270 4.33 -4.53 -3.26
N VAL A 271 4.27 -4.82 -1.96
CA VAL A 271 4.95 -5.95 -1.34
C VAL A 271 4.08 -6.56 -0.25
N HIS A 272 3.96 -7.89 -0.23
CA HIS A 272 3.20 -8.63 0.76
C HIS A 272 3.88 -9.96 1.07
N ILE A 273 3.74 -10.45 2.29
CA ILE A 273 4.26 -11.76 2.71
C ILE A 273 3.10 -12.72 2.99
N SER A 274 3.30 -14.00 2.71
CA SER A 274 2.35 -15.03 3.13
C SER A 274 2.26 -15.10 4.65
N ALA A 275 1.09 -15.47 5.17
CA ALA A 275 0.83 -15.52 6.62
C ALA A 275 1.78 -16.46 7.38
N ASP A 276 2.31 -17.49 6.71
CA ASP A 276 3.30 -18.42 7.26
C ASP A 276 4.76 -17.90 7.17
N GLY A 277 4.97 -16.71 6.61
CA GLY A 277 6.27 -16.05 6.49
C GLY A 277 7.19 -16.63 5.42
N LYS A 278 6.76 -17.64 4.65
CA LYS A 278 7.66 -18.39 3.75
C LYS A 278 7.86 -17.77 2.38
N PHE A 279 6.94 -16.91 1.93
CA PHE A 279 6.97 -16.35 0.58
C PHE A 279 6.69 -14.86 0.59
N LEU A 280 7.63 -14.08 0.07
CA LEU A 280 7.47 -12.65 -0.15
C LEU A 280 7.13 -12.40 -1.62
N TYR A 281 6.12 -11.59 -1.87
CA TYR A 281 5.68 -11.21 -3.21
C TYR A 281 5.89 -9.72 -3.40
N ALA A 282 6.31 -9.32 -4.59
CA ALA A 282 6.43 -7.91 -4.97
C ALA A 282 5.90 -7.67 -6.39
N SER A 283 5.24 -6.53 -6.63
CA SER A 283 4.73 -6.18 -7.95
C SER A 283 5.66 -5.27 -8.74
N ASN A 284 5.82 -5.55 -10.02
CA ASN A 284 6.53 -4.70 -10.99
C ASN A 284 5.54 -4.12 -11.99
N ARG A 285 5.38 -2.78 -12.00
CA ARG A 285 4.47 -2.09 -12.93
C ARG A 285 4.96 -2.14 -14.36
N GLY A 286 6.24 -1.82 -14.57
CA GLY A 286 6.83 -1.78 -15.91
C GLY A 286 6.99 -3.16 -16.54
N HIS A 287 7.42 -4.16 -15.77
CA HIS A 287 7.52 -5.55 -16.21
C HIS A 287 6.15 -6.27 -16.23
N SER A 288 5.12 -5.72 -15.56
CA SER A 288 3.78 -6.33 -15.42
C SER A 288 3.85 -7.75 -14.86
N SER A 289 4.48 -7.87 -13.68
CA SER A 289 4.68 -9.16 -13.03
C SER A 289 4.52 -9.08 -11.51
N ILE A 290 4.14 -10.20 -10.89
CA ILE A 290 4.46 -10.49 -9.49
C ILE A 290 5.75 -11.30 -9.44
N VAL A 291 6.74 -10.87 -8.67
CA VAL A 291 7.89 -11.70 -8.32
C VAL A 291 7.63 -12.34 -6.96
N ARG A 292 7.89 -13.64 -6.83
CA ARG A 292 7.90 -14.38 -5.57
C ARG A 292 9.32 -14.73 -5.18
N PHE A 293 9.68 -14.45 -3.93
CA PHE A 293 10.90 -14.93 -3.28
C PHE A 293 10.58 -15.99 -2.24
N THR A 294 11.43 -17.00 -2.12
CA THR A 294 11.48 -17.89 -0.96
C THR A 294 12.16 -17.15 0.20
N VAL A 295 11.51 -17.17 1.35
CA VAL A 295 12.00 -16.57 2.59
C VAL A 295 12.59 -17.69 3.46
N SER A 296 13.83 -17.52 3.90
CA SER A 296 14.43 -18.46 4.86
C SER A 296 13.67 -18.47 6.20
N LEU A 297 13.88 -19.49 7.03
CA LEU A 297 13.24 -19.61 8.35
C LEU A 297 13.51 -18.41 9.28
N SER A 298 14.65 -17.73 9.14
CA SER A 298 14.97 -16.52 9.92
C SER A 298 14.29 -15.25 9.40
N GLY A 299 13.59 -15.31 8.27
CA GLY A 299 13.12 -14.15 7.51
C GLY A 299 14.16 -13.63 6.49
N ILE A 300 15.40 -14.12 6.52
CA ILE A 300 16.48 -13.65 5.66
C ILE A 300 17.58 -14.72 5.49
N PRO A 301 18.09 -14.98 4.27
CA PRO A 301 17.88 -14.23 3.02
C PRO A 301 16.56 -14.54 2.31
N LEU A 302 16.20 -13.62 1.40
CA LEU A 302 15.32 -13.86 0.27
C LEU A 302 16.09 -14.57 -0.84
N SER A 303 15.46 -15.54 -1.50
CA SER A 303 16.07 -16.36 -2.57
C SER A 303 15.01 -16.78 -3.61
N ASP A 304 15.45 -17.50 -4.64
CA ASP A 304 14.57 -18.11 -5.66
C ASP A 304 13.54 -17.14 -6.27
N ALA A 305 13.99 -16.03 -6.83
CA ALA A 305 13.10 -15.10 -7.53
C ALA A 305 12.39 -15.82 -8.70
N THR A 306 11.07 -15.84 -8.70
CA THR A 306 10.26 -16.36 -9.82
C THR A 306 9.19 -15.35 -10.19
N HIS A 307 9.09 -15.04 -11.47
CA HIS A 307 8.21 -14.01 -12.01
C HIS A 307 6.97 -14.63 -12.65
N PHE A 308 5.81 -14.07 -12.34
CA PHE A 308 4.51 -14.47 -12.84
C PHE A 308 3.87 -13.29 -13.58
N ASP A 309 3.38 -13.53 -14.79
CA ASP A 309 2.63 -12.55 -15.57
C ASP A 309 1.32 -12.20 -14.86
N THR A 310 0.97 -10.91 -14.83
CA THR A 310 -0.20 -10.41 -14.09
C THR A 310 -1.49 -10.40 -14.91
N ALA A 311 -1.44 -10.89 -16.16
CA ALA A 311 -2.52 -10.85 -17.13
C ALA A 311 -3.16 -9.45 -17.27
N GLY A 312 -2.30 -8.43 -17.20
CA GLY A 312 -2.69 -7.03 -17.30
C GLY A 312 -1.47 -6.13 -17.36
N LYS A 313 -1.65 -4.83 -17.12
CA LYS A 313 -0.55 -3.85 -17.15
C LYS A 313 -0.57 -2.92 -15.96
N TRP A 314 0.62 -2.45 -15.61
CA TRP A 314 0.82 -1.44 -14.57
C TRP A 314 0.26 -1.89 -13.22
N THR A 315 0.64 -3.10 -12.80
CA THR A 315 0.19 -3.76 -11.57
C THR A 315 0.58 -2.97 -10.32
N ARG A 316 -0.37 -2.16 -9.82
CA ARG A 316 -0.11 -1.18 -8.76
C ARG A 316 -0.27 -1.76 -7.35
N ASN A 317 -1.15 -2.75 -7.19
CA ASN A 317 -1.43 -3.38 -5.92
C ASN A 317 -1.89 -4.83 -6.14
N PHE A 318 -1.69 -5.67 -5.14
CA PHE A 318 -2.28 -6.99 -5.08
C PHE A 318 -2.62 -7.32 -3.62
N ALA A 319 -3.45 -8.32 -3.40
CA ALA A 319 -3.78 -8.80 -2.07
C ALA A 319 -3.82 -10.33 -2.04
N ILE A 320 -3.27 -10.92 -0.97
CA ILE A 320 -3.41 -12.35 -0.67
C ILE A 320 -4.72 -12.52 0.12
N SER A 321 -5.56 -13.48 -0.27
CA SER A 321 -6.83 -13.73 0.43
C SER A 321 -6.60 -14.11 1.90
N PRO A 322 -7.59 -13.87 2.79
CA PRO A 322 -7.50 -14.33 4.18
C PRO A 322 -7.26 -15.83 4.32
N SER A 323 -7.80 -16.64 3.39
CA SER A 323 -7.58 -18.09 3.35
C SER A 323 -6.18 -18.49 2.86
N GLN A 324 -5.43 -17.55 2.26
CA GLN A 324 -4.11 -17.74 1.65
C GLN A 324 -4.10 -18.58 0.36
N ASP A 325 -5.27 -19.00 -0.13
CA ASP A 325 -5.41 -19.82 -1.33
C ASP A 325 -5.49 -19.01 -2.63
N TYR A 326 -5.67 -17.69 -2.54
CA TYR A 326 -5.85 -16.83 -3.70
C TYR A 326 -4.99 -15.57 -3.62
N MET A 327 -4.65 -15.04 -4.78
CA MET A 327 -4.08 -13.71 -4.95
C MET A 327 -4.92 -12.90 -5.94
N PHE A 328 -5.29 -11.69 -5.55
CA PHE A 328 -6.05 -10.76 -6.37
C PHE A 328 -5.10 -9.65 -6.83
N VAL A 329 -5.00 -9.45 -8.13
CA VAL A 329 -4.00 -8.56 -8.74
C VAL A 329 -4.72 -7.42 -9.44
N ALA A 330 -4.51 -6.18 -8.97
CA ALA A 330 -5.09 -4.97 -9.54
C ALA A 330 -4.16 -4.36 -10.59
N ASN A 331 -4.58 -4.42 -11.85
CA ASN A 331 -3.84 -3.87 -12.98
C ASN A 331 -4.44 -2.53 -13.41
N GLN A 332 -3.74 -1.45 -13.09
CA GLN A 332 -4.24 -0.08 -13.25
C GLN A 332 -4.59 0.23 -14.72
N ASP A 333 -3.68 -0.05 -15.64
CA ASP A 333 -3.80 0.42 -17.03
C ASP A 333 -4.69 -0.47 -17.91
N THR A 334 -4.96 -1.70 -17.47
CA THR A 334 -5.87 -2.63 -18.16
C THR A 334 -7.26 -2.69 -17.55
N ASN A 335 -7.54 -1.90 -16.51
CA ASN A 335 -8.85 -1.83 -15.87
C ASN A 335 -9.40 -3.19 -15.44
N ASN A 336 -8.55 -4.09 -14.94
CA ASN A 336 -8.97 -5.41 -14.49
C ASN A 336 -8.36 -5.79 -13.14
N ILE A 337 -9.11 -6.61 -12.40
CA ILE A 337 -8.58 -7.42 -11.30
C ILE A 337 -8.59 -8.87 -11.76
N VAL A 338 -7.43 -9.51 -11.70
CA VAL A 338 -7.25 -10.93 -12.05
C VAL A 338 -7.04 -11.75 -10.79
N ILE A 339 -7.72 -12.90 -10.69
CA ILE A 339 -7.58 -13.83 -9.56
C ILE A 339 -6.62 -14.96 -9.96
N PHE A 340 -5.67 -15.24 -9.08
CA PHE A 340 -4.76 -16.36 -9.20
C PHE A 340 -4.99 -17.35 -8.06
N ASP A 341 -4.99 -18.64 -8.37
CA ASP A 341 -4.87 -19.69 -7.37
C ASP A 341 -3.43 -19.69 -6.84
N ARG A 342 -3.26 -19.67 -5.52
CA ARG A 342 -1.97 -19.69 -4.84
C ARG A 342 -1.69 -21.07 -4.27
N ASN A 343 -0.55 -21.63 -4.64
CA ASN A 343 -0.03 -22.85 -4.03
C ASN A 343 0.62 -22.49 -2.68
N ILE A 344 0.04 -22.95 -1.58
CA ILE A 344 0.54 -22.64 -0.23
C ILE A 344 1.87 -23.33 0.10
N GLN A 345 2.22 -24.40 -0.62
CA GLN A 345 3.41 -25.21 -0.36
C GLN A 345 4.67 -24.59 -0.99
N ASP A 346 4.57 -24.03 -2.19
CA ASP A 346 5.72 -23.47 -2.93
C ASP A 346 5.59 -21.97 -3.30
N GLY A 347 4.45 -21.36 -2.94
CA GLY A 347 4.18 -19.95 -3.16
C GLY A 347 4.00 -19.57 -4.64
N SER A 348 3.88 -20.54 -5.54
CA SER A 348 3.55 -20.24 -6.94
C SER A 348 2.11 -19.74 -7.06
N ILE A 349 1.88 -18.91 -8.08
CA ILE A 349 0.54 -18.45 -8.44
C ILE A 349 0.21 -18.89 -9.87
N VAL A 350 -1.03 -19.32 -10.09
CA VAL A 350 -1.54 -19.77 -11.38
C VAL A 350 -2.80 -18.96 -11.70
N ASN A 351 -2.86 -18.38 -12.90
CA ASN A 351 -4.04 -17.62 -13.33
C ASN A 351 -5.26 -18.56 -13.32
N SER A 352 -6.29 -18.21 -12.55
CA SER A 352 -7.51 -19.01 -12.40
C SER A 352 -8.46 -18.92 -13.61
N GLY A 353 -8.19 -18.00 -14.54
CA GLY A 353 -9.08 -17.63 -15.64
C GLY A 353 -10.22 -16.69 -15.22
N ILE A 354 -10.24 -16.26 -13.96
CA ILE A 354 -11.27 -15.37 -13.41
C ILE A 354 -10.72 -13.95 -13.35
N GLU A 355 -11.46 -13.03 -13.96
CA GLU A 355 -11.17 -11.59 -13.87
C GLU A 355 -12.47 -10.78 -13.81
N ILE A 356 -12.36 -9.54 -13.36
CA ILE A 356 -13.44 -8.57 -13.39
C ILE A 356 -12.92 -7.21 -13.84
N GLU A 357 -13.69 -6.54 -14.71
CA GLU A 357 -13.38 -5.19 -15.15
C GLU A 357 -13.70 -4.19 -14.03
N ILE A 358 -12.68 -3.47 -13.57
CA ILE A 358 -12.79 -2.37 -12.62
C ILE A 358 -11.91 -1.24 -13.17
N PRO A 359 -12.43 -0.03 -13.41
CA PRO A 359 -11.61 1.05 -13.95
C PRO A 359 -10.50 1.47 -12.99
N SER A 360 -9.26 1.44 -13.46
CA SER A 360 -8.03 1.85 -12.75
C SER A 360 -7.96 1.41 -11.28
N PRO A 361 -7.99 0.09 -10.98
CA PRO A 361 -7.96 -0.43 -9.63
C PRO A 361 -6.54 -0.34 -9.06
N VAL A 362 -6.41 0.13 -7.82
CA VAL A 362 -5.09 0.45 -7.23
C VAL A 362 -4.93 0.10 -5.75
N CYS A 363 -5.97 -0.37 -5.07
CA CYS A 363 -5.90 -0.87 -3.70
C CYS A 363 -6.99 -1.92 -3.46
N ILE A 364 -6.65 -3.11 -2.95
CA ILE A 364 -7.57 -4.19 -2.60
C ILE A 364 -7.48 -4.42 -1.08
N LYS A 365 -8.63 -4.42 -0.39
CA LYS A 365 -8.71 -4.73 1.04
C LYS A 365 -9.87 -5.69 1.34
N PHE A 366 -9.54 -6.82 1.95
CA PHE A 366 -10.54 -7.78 2.44
C PHE A 366 -11.15 -7.34 3.77
N ILE A 367 -12.43 -7.66 3.96
CA ILE A 367 -13.01 -7.76 5.30
C ILE A 367 -12.45 -9.04 5.93
N LYS A 368 -11.96 -8.95 7.17
CA LYS A 368 -11.33 -10.06 7.88
C LYS A 368 -12.33 -10.93 8.64
#